data_AF-A0A2E8XED1-F1
#
_entry.id   AF-A0A2E8XED1-F1
#
_cell.length_a   1.000
_cell.length_b   1.000
_cell.length_c   1.000
_cell.angle_alpha   90.00
_cell.angle_beta   90.00
_cell.angle_gamma   90.00
#
_symmetry.space_group_name_H-M   'P 1'
#
loop_
_entity.id
_entity.type
_entity.pdbx_description
1 polymer ?
#
loop_
_entity_poly.entity_id
_entity_poly.type
_entity_poly.pdbx_seq_one_letter_code
_entity_poly.pdbx_strand_id
1 'polypeptide(L)'
;MFCLLNTSDMEHKMKITKSVKILAWIMVCVFSTLSQAHTALKQSTPENGATVKATPEHIDLVFNGPVRLIKLDLKAADREMPTSFEVQADAVANYRIETLNMQAGQFTVEWAAIGADGHTITNTFSFTVDPNAISE
;
A
#
# COMPACT_ATOMS: atom_id res chain seq x y z
N MET A 1 39.25 22.41 55.73
CA MET A 1 37.89 22.85 55.34
C MET A 1 37.51 22.08 54.08
N PHE A 2 36.52 21.19 54.18
CA PHE A 2 35.69 20.59 53.11
C PHE A 2 36.40 20.12 51.81
N CYS A 3 36.28 18.86 51.40
CA CYS A 3 35.00 18.31 50.95
C CYS A 3 35.06 16.77 50.97
N LEU A 4 34.22 16.16 51.79
CA LEU A 4 33.73 14.79 51.55
C LEU A 4 32.96 14.84 50.24
N LEU A 5 33.56 14.39 49.14
CA LEU A 5 32.81 14.13 47.92
C LEU A 5 31.87 12.95 48.19
N ASN A 6 30.60 13.32 48.29
CA ASN A 6 29.41 12.55 48.57
C ASN A 6 29.35 11.26 47.73
N THR A 7 29.39 10.08 48.39
CA THR A 7 29.38 8.77 47.72
C THR A 7 28.05 8.48 47.00
N SER A 8 26.97 9.19 47.36
CA SER A 8 25.66 9.08 46.74
C SER A 8 25.59 9.67 45.33
N ASP A 9 26.46 10.62 44.99
CA ASP A 9 26.50 11.28 43.67
C ASP A 9 27.04 10.33 42.57
N MET A 10 27.97 9.45 42.93
CA MET A 10 28.67 8.54 42.01
C MET A 10 27.83 7.32 41.61
N GLU A 11 27.01 6.79 42.52
CA GLU A 11 26.06 5.70 42.28
C GLU A 11 24.95 6.11 41.30
N HIS A 12 24.43 7.33 41.45
CA HIS A 12 23.36 7.86 40.61
C HIS A 12 23.84 8.12 39.18
N LYS A 13 25.04 8.70 39.04
CA LYS A 13 25.67 8.98 37.75
C LYS A 13 25.93 7.71 36.94
N MET A 14 26.35 6.63 37.58
CA MET A 14 26.59 5.33 36.93
C MET A 14 25.29 4.65 36.46
N LYS A 15 24.21 4.72 37.23
CA LYS A 15 22.89 4.16 36.85
C LYS A 15 22.29 4.92 35.68
N ILE A 16 22.30 6.25 35.72
CA ILE A 16 21.78 7.10 34.64
C ILE A 16 22.59 6.92 33.34
N THR A 17 23.92 6.80 33.41
CA THR A 17 24.75 6.64 32.19
C THR A 17 24.52 5.28 31.51
N LYS A 18 24.23 4.22 32.28
CA LYS A 18 23.90 2.88 31.74
C LYS A 18 22.49 2.85 31.13
N SER A 19 21.52 3.48 31.78
CA SER A 19 20.13 3.57 31.28
C SER A 19 20.01 4.42 30.01
N VAL A 20 20.78 5.51 29.89
CA VAL A 20 20.81 6.37 28.69
C VAL A 20 21.42 5.65 27.49
N LYS A 21 22.45 4.81 27.68
CA LYS A 21 23.07 4.04 26.59
C LYS A 21 22.15 2.92 26.08
N ILE A 22 21.35 2.30 26.95
CA ILE A 22 20.37 1.27 26.57
C ILE A 22 19.17 1.89 25.85
N LEU A 23 18.71 3.07 26.30
CA LEU A 23 17.62 3.78 25.64
C LEU A 23 18.02 4.33 24.25
N ALA A 24 19.27 4.78 24.09
CA ALA A 24 19.80 5.22 22.80
C ALA A 24 19.94 4.08 21.76
N TRP A 25 20.12 2.84 22.20
CA TRP A 25 20.19 1.66 21.32
C TRP A 25 18.81 1.19 20.83
N ILE A 26 17.75 1.39 21.62
CA ILE A 26 16.37 1.04 21.23
C ILE A 26 15.81 2.02 20.20
N MET A 27 16.28 3.26 20.17
CA MET A 27 15.79 4.30 19.25
C MET A 27 16.29 4.13 17.79
N VAL A 28 17.27 3.26 17.53
CA VAL A 28 17.86 3.06 16.19
C VAL A 28 17.08 2.04 15.32
N CYS A 29 16.19 1.24 15.89
CA CYS A 29 15.60 0.09 15.17
C CYS A 29 14.25 0.35 14.48
N VAL A 30 13.69 1.57 14.48
CA VAL A 30 12.26 1.76 14.14
C VAL A 30 11.98 2.42 12.78
N PHE A 31 12.98 2.75 11.95
CA PHE A 31 12.72 3.51 10.72
C PHE A 31 13.41 2.95 9.47
N SER A 32 13.09 1.70 9.08
CA SER A 32 13.55 1.17 7.79
C SER A 32 12.54 0.24 7.14
N THR A 33 11.33 0.74 6.82
CA THR A 33 10.46 0.09 5.82
C THR A 33 9.67 1.12 5.01
N LEU A 34 10.33 1.75 4.04
CA LEU A 34 9.64 2.37 2.90
C LEU A 34 10.33 1.89 1.62
N SER A 35 10.16 0.60 1.31
CA SER A 35 10.55 0.07 0.00
C SER A 35 9.52 0.49 -1.04
N GLN A 36 9.66 1.70 -1.60
CA GLN A 36 8.92 2.09 -2.81
C GLN A 36 9.67 1.53 -4.01
N ALA A 37 9.24 0.36 -4.48
CA ALA A 37 9.78 -0.24 -5.68
C ALA A 37 9.30 0.51 -6.93
N HIS A 38 10.26 0.73 -7.82
CA HIS A 38 10.22 1.51 -9.05
C HIS A 38 9.01 1.16 -9.94
N THR A 39 8.26 2.19 -10.36
CA THR A 39 7.00 2.20 -11.15
C THR A 39 5.74 1.73 -10.42
N ALA A 40 5.46 2.40 -9.30
CA ALA A 40 4.21 2.25 -8.56
C ALA A 40 2.99 2.73 -9.38
N LEU A 41 1.87 2.05 -9.17
CA LEU A 41 0.55 2.61 -9.41
C LEU A 41 0.47 3.97 -8.71
N LYS A 42 0.17 5.03 -9.47
CA LYS A 42 0.06 6.39 -8.99
C LYS A 42 -1.28 6.62 -8.30
N GLN A 43 -2.36 6.12 -8.90
CA GLN A 43 -3.71 6.27 -8.41
C GLN A 43 -4.58 5.14 -8.95
N SER A 44 -5.56 4.71 -8.16
CA SER A 44 -6.67 3.87 -8.61
C SER A 44 -8.00 4.58 -8.38
N THR A 45 -9.02 4.21 -9.15
CA THR A 45 -10.41 4.55 -8.87
C THR A 45 -11.24 3.29 -9.07
N PRO A 46 -11.84 2.72 -8.00
CA PRO A 46 -11.81 3.17 -6.60
C PRO A 46 -10.41 3.22 -5.97
N GLU A 47 -10.20 4.14 -5.03
CA GLU A 47 -8.94 4.24 -4.27
C GLU A 47 -8.76 3.05 -3.32
N ASN A 48 -7.51 2.69 -3.02
CA ASN A 48 -7.21 1.67 -2.03
C ASN A 48 -7.79 2.03 -0.65
N GLY A 49 -8.61 1.13 -0.09
CA GLY A 49 -9.34 1.31 1.16
C GLY A 49 -10.63 2.13 1.03
N ALA A 50 -11.02 2.58 -0.17
CA ALA A 50 -12.21 3.40 -0.34
C ALA A 50 -13.49 2.60 -0.05
N THR A 51 -14.47 3.28 0.53
CA THR A 51 -15.87 2.82 0.55
C THR A 51 -16.68 3.67 -0.43
N VAL A 52 -17.18 3.05 -1.50
CA VAL A 52 -17.92 3.71 -2.56
C VAL A 52 -19.42 3.50 -2.38
N LYS A 53 -20.19 4.59 -2.55
CA LYS A 53 -21.66 4.60 -2.45
C LYS A 53 -22.36 4.38 -3.78
N ALA A 54 -21.62 4.33 -4.87
CA ALA A 54 -22.12 3.95 -6.18
C ALA A 54 -21.30 2.74 -6.64
N THR A 55 -21.97 1.78 -7.27
CA THR A 55 -21.29 0.61 -7.83
C THR A 55 -20.41 1.08 -8.98
N PRO A 56 -19.07 0.92 -8.91
CA PRO A 56 -18.19 1.40 -9.96
C PRO A 56 -18.30 0.50 -11.19
N GLU A 57 -18.71 1.05 -12.32
CA GLU A 57 -18.74 0.35 -13.62
C GLU A 57 -17.33 0.09 -14.18
N HIS A 58 -16.35 0.83 -13.68
CA HIS A 58 -14.97 0.74 -14.13
C HIS A 58 -13.98 0.75 -12.96
N ILE A 59 -12.86 0.07 -13.18
CA ILE A 59 -11.64 0.23 -12.41
C ILE A 59 -10.66 1.02 -13.28
N ASP A 60 -10.31 2.22 -12.82
CA ASP A 60 -9.28 3.03 -13.46
C ASP A 60 -7.95 2.86 -12.71
N LEU A 61 -6.88 2.56 -13.45
CA LEU A 61 -5.51 2.48 -12.96
C LEU A 61 -4.64 3.50 -13.67
N VAL A 62 -4.00 4.38 -12.90
CA VAL A 62 -3.06 5.38 -13.40
C VAL A 62 -1.68 5.03 -12.87
N PHE A 63 -0.73 4.80 -13.75
CA PHE A 63 0.67 4.50 -13.43
C PHE A 63 1.53 5.77 -13.52
N ASN A 64 2.69 5.77 -12.85
CA ASN A 64 3.64 6.88 -12.91
C ASN A 64 4.32 7.05 -14.29
N GLY A 65 4.18 6.07 -15.17
CA GLY A 65 4.66 6.11 -16.55
C GLY A 65 4.00 4.99 -17.39
N PRO A 66 4.32 4.90 -18.69
CA PRO A 66 3.80 3.84 -19.54
C PRO A 66 4.25 2.46 -19.05
N VAL A 67 3.29 1.56 -18.86
CA VAL A 67 3.52 0.16 -18.49
C VAL A 67 2.68 -0.75 -19.35
N ARG A 68 3.03 -2.04 -19.47
CA ARG A 68 2.15 -3.07 -20.04
C ARG A 68 1.44 -3.80 -18.91
N LEU A 69 0.12 -3.64 -18.80
CA LEU A 69 -0.68 -4.39 -17.84
C LEU A 69 -0.87 -5.81 -18.37
N ILE A 70 -0.33 -6.80 -17.65
CA ILE A 70 -0.32 -8.21 -18.05
C ILE A 70 -1.29 -9.06 -17.21
N LYS A 71 -1.80 -8.51 -16.11
CA LYS A 71 -2.76 -9.18 -15.24
C LYS A 71 -3.62 -8.16 -14.50
N LEU A 72 -4.92 -8.43 -14.42
CA LEU A 72 -5.86 -7.76 -13.53
C LEU A 72 -6.94 -8.76 -13.10
N ASP A 73 -6.93 -9.14 -11.83
CA ASP A 73 -7.94 -10.00 -11.23
C ASP A 73 -8.75 -9.19 -10.23
N LEU A 74 -10.07 -9.19 -10.41
CA LEU A 74 -11.02 -8.65 -9.44
C LEU A 74 -11.61 -9.81 -8.64
N LYS A 75 -11.57 -9.73 -7.30
CA LYS A 75 -12.12 -10.74 -6.40
C LYS A 75 -13.15 -10.13 -5.46
N ALA A 76 -14.25 -10.83 -5.23
CA ALA A 76 -15.24 -10.53 -4.20
C ALA A 76 -15.30 -11.68 -3.20
N ALA A 77 -14.97 -11.42 -1.94
CA ALA A 77 -14.86 -12.46 -0.89
C ALA A 77 -14.14 -13.73 -1.39
N ASP A 78 -12.94 -13.53 -1.96
CA ASP A 78 -12.05 -14.55 -2.53
C ASP A 78 -12.55 -15.30 -3.78
N ARG A 79 -13.69 -14.91 -4.35
CA ARG A 79 -14.15 -15.41 -5.66
C ARG A 79 -13.80 -14.44 -6.76
N GLU A 80 -13.18 -14.95 -7.83
CA GLU A 80 -12.91 -14.17 -9.04
C GLU A 80 -14.21 -13.66 -9.67
N MET A 81 -14.13 -12.42 -10.17
CA MET A 81 -15.20 -11.75 -10.86
C MET A 81 -14.78 -11.40 -12.29
N PRO A 82 -15.73 -11.51 -13.24
CA PRO A 82 -15.45 -11.15 -14.62
C PRO A 82 -15.16 -9.66 -14.77
N THR A 83 -14.17 -9.35 -15.59
CA THR A 83 -13.83 -7.99 -16.02
C THR A 83 -13.65 -7.97 -17.54
N SER A 84 -13.65 -6.80 -18.15
CA SER A 84 -13.32 -6.64 -19.57
C SER A 84 -11.80 -6.65 -19.84
N PHE A 85 -10.97 -7.04 -18.87
CA PHE A 85 -9.53 -6.94 -19.01
C PHE A 85 -9.00 -7.88 -20.10
N GLU A 86 -8.25 -7.29 -21.03
CA GLU A 86 -7.46 -8.00 -22.02
C GLU A 86 -6.05 -7.40 -22.07
N VAL A 87 -5.06 -8.26 -22.25
CA VAL A 87 -3.65 -7.83 -22.32
C VAL A 87 -3.44 -7.08 -23.63
N GLN A 88 -2.91 -5.85 -23.52
CA GLN A 88 -2.58 -5.01 -24.66
C GLN A 88 -1.06 -5.03 -24.92
N ALA A 89 -0.67 -4.96 -26.20
CA ALA A 89 0.74 -4.91 -26.58
C ALA A 89 1.38 -3.54 -26.28
N ASP A 90 0.59 -2.48 -26.34
CA ASP A 90 1.03 -1.12 -26.13
C ASP A 90 1.26 -0.82 -24.64
N ALA A 91 2.34 -0.11 -24.35
CA ALA A 91 2.58 0.41 -23.01
C ALA A 91 1.86 1.75 -22.87
N VAL A 92 0.92 1.84 -21.94
CA VAL A 92 0.16 3.05 -21.63
C VAL A 92 0.20 3.34 -20.13
N ALA A 93 -0.06 4.59 -19.75
CA ALA A 93 -0.05 5.01 -18.35
C ALA A 93 -1.43 4.90 -17.68
N ASN A 94 -2.50 4.84 -18.47
CA ASN A 94 -3.87 4.83 -17.97
C ASN A 94 -4.60 3.60 -18.51
N TYR A 95 -5.24 2.87 -17.61
CA TYR A 95 -6.09 1.74 -17.95
C TYR A 95 -7.47 1.98 -17.36
N ARG A 96 -8.50 1.69 -18.16
CA ARG A 96 -9.89 1.65 -17.74
C ARG A 96 -10.42 0.27 -18.05
N ILE A 97 -10.88 -0.44 -17.03
CA ILE A 97 -11.36 -1.81 -17.13
C ILE A 97 -12.80 -1.85 -16.65
N GLU A 98 -13.71 -2.38 -17.44
CA GLU A 98 -15.11 -2.54 -17.05
C GLU A 98 -15.27 -3.67 -16.05
N THR A 99 -16.07 -3.42 -15.01
CA THR A 99 -16.49 -4.43 -14.04
C THR A 99 -17.87 -4.94 -14.42
N LEU A 100 -18.06 -6.25 -14.35
CA LEU A 100 -19.33 -6.87 -14.72
C LEU A 100 -20.02 -7.46 -13.50
N ASN A 101 -21.30 -7.15 -13.32
CA ASN A 101 -22.16 -7.67 -12.25
C ASN A 101 -21.62 -7.40 -10.83
N MET A 102 -21.01 -6.25 -10.60
CA MET A 102 -20.54 -5.86 -9.27
C MET A 102 -21.72 -5.63 -8.31
N GLN A 103 -21.65 -6.23 -7.13
CA GLN A 103 -22.64 -6.09 -6.06
C GLN A 103 -22.03 -5.37 -4.86
N ALA A 104 -22.84 -5.08 -3.85
CA ALA A 104 -22.31 -4.60 -2.58
C ALA A 104 -21.39 -5.64 -1.92
N GLY A 105 -20.31 -5.18 -1.31
CA GLY A 105 -19.35 -6.05 -0.65
C GLY A 105 -17.92 -5.53 -0.70
N GLN A 106 -16.99 -6.35 -0.22
CA GLN A 106 -15.56 -6.06 -0.26
C GLN A 106 -14.93 -6.70 -1.49
N PHE A 107 -14.10 -5.91 -2.17
CA PHE A 107 -13.41 -6.27 -3.38
C PHE A 107 -11.91 -6.13 -3.20
N THR A 108 -11.17 -7.01 -3.86
CA THR A 108 -9.70 -6.97 -3.96
C THR A 108 -9.33 -7.00 -5.43
N VAL A 109 -8.44 -6.09 -5.82
CA VAL A 109 -7.89 -5.99 -7.16
C VAL A 109 -6.41 -6.34 -7.08
N GLU A 110 -6.04 -7.44 -7.73
CA GLU A 110 -4.66 -7.86 -7.90
C GLU A 110 -4.23 -7.53 -9.33
N TRP A 111 -3.08 -6.89 -9.49
CA TRP A 111 -2.57 -6.54 -10.82
C TRP A 111 -1.08 -6.83 -10.96
N ALA A 112 -0.67 -7.05 -12.21
CA ALA A 112 0.73 -7.16 -12.60
C ALA A 112 0.99 -6.36 -13.87
N ALA A 113 2.07 -5.59 -13.88
CA ALA A 113 2.47 -4.78 -15.02
C ALA A 113 3.97 -4.86 -15.27
N ILE A 114 4.39 -4.73 -16.53
CA ILE A 114 5.79 -4.67 -16.93
C ILE A 114 6.16 -3.21 -17.20
N GLY A 115 7.16 -2.71 -16.49
CA GLY A 115 7.72 -1.37 -16.66
C GLY A 115 8.60 -1.24 -17.92
N ALA A 116 9.01 -0.02 -18.24
CA ALA A 116 9.92 0.25 -19.36
C ALA A 116 11.31 -0.40 -19.20
N ASP A 117 11.70 -0.69 -17.96
CA ASP A 117 12.93 -1.40 -17.59
C ASP A 117 12.80 -2.93 -17.73
N GLY A 118 11.63 -3.43 -18.11
CA GLY A 118 11.35 -4.86 -18.29
C GLY A 118 11.08 -5.60 -16.99
N HIS A 119 11.07 -4.93 -15.84
CA HIS A 119 10.71 -5.56 -14.58
C HIS A 119 9.20 -5.68 -14.44
N THR A 120 8.76 -6.85 -13.98
CA THR A 120 7.37 -7.07 -13.57
C THR A 120 7.15 -6.54 -12.17
N ILE A 121 6.13 -5.72 -12.02
CA ILE A 121 5.67 -5.14 -10.75
C ILE A 121 4.28 -5.69 -10.49
N THR A 122 4.07 -6.15 -9.27
CA THR A 122 2.78 -6.65 -8.81
C THR A 122 2.34 -5.87 -7.59
N ASN A 123 1.05 -5.64 -7.47
CA ASN A 123 0.48 -5.09 -6.25
C ASN A 123 -0.99 -5.51 -6.12
N THR A 124 -1.54 -5.21 -4.95
CA THR A 124 -2.94 -5.45 -4.64
C THR A 124 -3.52 -4.25 -3.89
N PHE A 125 -4.80 -3.97 -4.10
CA PHE A 125 -5.56 -3.02 -3.31
C PHE A 125 -6.98 -3.51 -3.12
N SER A 126 -7.67 -2.98 -2.12
CA SER A 126 -9.04 -3.37 -1.82
C SER A 126 -9.96 -2.16 -1.74
N PHE A 127 -11.25 -2.34 -2.00
CA PHE A 127 -12.28 -1.32 -1.78
C PHE A 127 -13.59 -1.99 -1.38
N THR A 128 -14.53 -1.20 -0.87
CA THR A 128 -15.83 -1.67 -0.41
C THR A 128 -16.93 -0.94 -1.15
N VAL A 129 -17.89 -1.66 -1.72
CA VAL A 129 -19.13 -1.11 -2.26
C VAL A 129 -20.19 -1.18 -1.16
N ASP A 130 -20.75 -0.02 -0.80
CA ASP A 130 -21.76 0.11 0.25
C ASP A 130 -23.01 -0.75 -0.08
N PRO A 131 -23.62 -1.47 0.88
CA PRO A 131 -24.87 -2.19 0.68
C PRO A 131 -26.05 -1.31 0.24
N ASN A 132 -26.00 -0.01 0.50
CA ASN A 132 -26.97 0.97 0.04
C ASN A 132 -26.52 1.65 -1.26
N ALA A 133 -25.51 1.10 -1.95
CA ALA A 133 -25.03 1.68 -3.18
C ALA A 133 -26.12 1.63 -4.25
N ILE A 134 -26.27 2.75 -4.94
CA ILE A 134 -27.23 2.89 -6.04
C ILE A 134 -26.46 2.56 -7.32
N SER A 135 -27.02 1.67 -8.15
CA SER A 135 -26.58 1.54 -9.55
C SER A 135 -27.05 2.79 -10.28
N GLU A 136 -26.13 3.64 -10.73
CA GLU A 136 -26.47 4.82 -11.52
C GLU A 136 -26.54 4.49 -13.01
#